data_AF-A0A3D4AV24-F1
#
_entry.id   AF-A0A3D4AV24-F1
#
_cell.length_a   1.000
_cell.length_b   1.000
_cell.length_c   1.000
_cell.angle_alpha   90.00
_cell.angle_beta   90.00
_cell.angle_gamma   90.00
#
_symmetry.space_group_name_H-M   'P 1'
#
loop_
_entity.id
_entity.type
_entity.pdbx_description
1 polymer ?
#
loop_
_entity_poly.entity_id
_entity_poly.type
_entity_poly.pdbx_seq_one_letter_code
_entity_poly.pdbx_strand_id
1 'polypeptide(L)'
;MDQDFSQMTKRQVRNEAGDFQESYLLAGRYILESQLDGIAFVRDGWMNPINLLPRSELQAVGYRVIDDNLERVYRIYVDQLDNMEPRSQVVLADVEELKFEFLDGNAEWQENWQIKALPKAVAVTLKQMNAEPIRRVFLVPGLGKELTKPVNDGTNQSQPNGRGTP
;
A
#
# COMPACT_ATOMS: atom_id res chain seq x y z
N MET A 1 7.71 8.47 8.16
CA MET A 1 6.25 8.25 8.03
C MET A 1 5.63 9.18 6.99
N ASP A 2 5.56 10.51 7.20
CA ASP A 2 4.90 11.45 6.28
C ASP A 2 5.26 11.24 4.80
N GLN A 3 6.57 11.18 4.50
CA GLN A 3 7.05 10.96 3.14
C GLN A 3 6.63 9.60 2.56
N ASP A 4 6.53 8.56 3.37
CA ASP A 4 6.15 7.24 2.88
C ASP A 4 4.67 7.21 2.50
N PHE A 5 3.79 7.69 3.39
CA PHE A 5 2.35 7.69 3.16
C PHE A 5 1.94 8.63 2.02
N SER A 6 2.52 9.83 1.96
CA SER A 6 2.20 10.80 0.90
C SER A 6 2.64 10.37 -0.50
N GLN A 7 3.57 9.42 -0.59
CA GLN A 7 4.12 8.90 -1.85
C GLN A 7 3.67 7.47 -2.16
N MET A 8 2.63 6.96 -1.48
CA MET A 8 2.08 5.62 -1.74
C MET A 8 1.60 5.48 -3.19
N THR A 9 1.76 4.30 -3.77
CA THR A 9 1.48 4.03 -5.19
C THR A 9 0.41 2.96 -5.37
N LYS A 10 -0.20 2.93 -6.56
CA LYS A 10 -1.12 1.86 -6.99
C LYS A 10 -0.36 0.66 -7.59
N ARG A 11 0.83 0.34 -7.07
CA ARG A 11 1.65 -0.78 -7.55
C ARG A 11 1.27 -2.05 -6.80
N GLN A 12 0.85 -3.08 -7.54
CA GLN A 12 0.67 -4.42 -6.97
C GLN A 12 2.06 -5.03 -6.70
N VAL A 13 2.20 -5.80 -5.63
CA VAL A 13 3.41 -6.60 -5.36
C VAL A 13 3.12 -8.07 -5.65
N ARG A 14 4.15 -8.86 -5.91
CA ARG A 14 4.02 -10.32 -5.98
C ARG A 14 4.18 -10.91 -4.58
N ASN A 15 3.37 -11.90 -4.23
CA ASN A 15 3.55 -12.70 -3.03
C ASN A 15 4.63 -13.79 -3.26
N GLU A 16 4.93 -14.56 -2.22
CA GLU A 16 5.94 -15.64 -2.26
C GLU A 16 5.60 -16.77 -3.25
N ALA A 17 4.30 -16.98 -3.54
CA ALA A 17 3.84 -17.93 -4.55
C ALA A 17 3.97 -17.39 -5.99
N GLY A 18 4.34 -16.11 -6.15
CA GLY A 18 4.48 -15.43 -7.45
C GLY A 18 3.21 -14.74 -7.96
N ASP A 19 2.10 -14.86 -7.24
CA ASP A 19 0.81 -14.24 -7.58
C ASP A 19 0.79 -12.75 -7.22
N PHE A 20 0.00 -11.98 -7.97
CA PHE A 20 -0.19 -10.56 -7.66
C PHE A 20 -1.12 -10.36 -6.47
N GLN A 21 -0.69 -9.55 -5.51
CA GLN A 21 -1.53 -9.07 -4.43
C GLN A 21 -2.72 -8.27 -4.99
N GLU A 22 -3.95 -8.59 -4.58
CA GLU A 22 -5.15 -7.90 -5.07
C GLU A 22 -5.38 -6.52 -4.42
N SER A 23 -4.62 -6.17 -3.39
CA SER A 23 -4.60 -4.85 -2.76
C SER A 23 -3.30 -4.09 -3.02
N TYR A 24 -3.34 -2.76 -2.97
CA TYR A 24 -2.15 -1.89 -3.06
C TYR A 24 -1.44 -1.67 -1.72
N LEU A 25 -2.12 -1.99 -0.62
CA LEU A 25 -1.55 -1.97 0.73
C LEU A 25 -2.06 -3.17 1.53
N LEU A 26 -1.26 -3.63 2.48
CA LEU A 26 -1.64 -4.65 3.46
C LEU A 26 -1.60 -4.02 4.83
N ALA A 27 -2.63 -4.24 5.64
CA ALA A 27 -2.68 -3.74 6.99
C ALA A 27 -3.49 -4.67 7.91
N GLY A 28 -3.12 -4.67 9.18
CA GLY A 28 -3.79 -5.44 10.23
C GLY A 28 -2.79 -6.27 11.05
N ARG A 29 -3.32 -7.18 11.87
CA ARG A 29 -2.52 -8.04 12.74
C ARG A 29 -1.58 -8.95 11.95
N TYR A 30 -0.41 -9.21 12.52
CA TYR A 30 0.62 -10.13 11.99
C TYR A 30 1.22 -9.74 10.64
N ILE A 31 0.80 -8.61 10.05
CA ILE A 31 1.44 -8.06 8.85
C ILE A 31 2.90 -7.76 9.18
N LEU A 32 3.81 -8.28 8.36
CA LEU A 32 5.27 -8.20 8.56
C LEU A 32 5.75 -8.79 9.89
N GLU A 33 5.04 -9.78 10.42
CA GLU A 33 5.33 -10.43 11.72
C GLU A 33 5.21 -9.49 12.92
N SER A 34 4.46 -8.40 12.77
CA SER A 34 4.22 -7.43 13.85
C SER A 34 3.55 -8.09 15.07
N GLN A 35 4.02 -7.74 16.28
CA GLN A 35 3.38 -8.06 17.56
C GLN A 35 2.03 -7.33 17.71
N LEU A 36 1.90 -6.15 17.10
CA LEU A 36 0.68 -5.34 17.05
C LEU A 36 0.09 -5.37 15.63
N ASP A 37 -0.58 -4.31 15.18
CA ASP A 37 -0.88 -4.18 13.76
C ASP A 37 0.41 -3.89 12.98
N GLY A 38 0.41 -4.22 11.70
CA GLY A 38 1.43 -3.81 10.75
C GLY A 38 0.79 -3.20 9.52
N ILE A 39 1.59 -2.49 8.73
CA ILE A 39 1.19 -2.00 7.41
C ILE A 39 2.33 -2.13 6.41
N ALA A 40 2.04 -2.50 5.17
CA ALA A 40 2.99 -2.60 4.08
C ALA A 40 2.41 -2.03 2.78
N PHE A 41 3.21 -1.29 2.02
CA PHE A 41 2.81 -0.71 0.73
C PHE A 41 4.04 -0.35 -0.11
N VAL A 42 3.82 0.00 -1.38
CA VAL A 42 4.87 0.52 -2.26
C VAL A 42 4.76 2.04 -2.34
N ARG A 43 5.87 2.74 -2.09
CA ARG A 43 5.99 4.18 -2.29
C ARG A 43 6.87 4.51 -3.49
N ASP A 44 6.65 5.69 -4.05
CA ASP A 44 7.53 6.33 -5.02
C ASP A 44 8.50 7.30 -4.33
N GLY A 45 9.38 7.96 -5.08
CA GLY A 45 10.20 9.07 -4.61
C GLY A 45 11.52 8.67 -3.97
N TRP A 46 12.01 7.45 -4.21
CA TRP A 46 13.41 7.13 -3.96
C TRP A 46 14.27 7.55 -5.15
N MET A 47 14.49 8.88 -5.24
CA MET A 47 15.21 9.54 -6.33
C MET A 47 16.46 8.75 -6.74
N ASN A 48 16.57 8.45 -8.03
CA ASN A 48 17.74 7.80 -8.63
C ASN A 48 18.40 8.79 -9.60
N PRO A 49 19.14 9.80 -9.10
CA PRO A 49 19.67 10.84 -9.95
C PRO A 49 20.61 10.23 -11.01
N ILE A 50 20.36 10.57 -12.28
CA ILE A 50 21.13 10.11 -13.46
C ILE A 50 20.94 8.60 -13.76
N ASN A 51 19.93 7.93 -13.17
CA ASN A 51 19.74 6.46 -13.32
C ASN A 51 21.02 5.66 -13.03
N LEU A 52 21.81 6.12 -12.05
CA LEU A 52 23.13 5.55 -11.74
C LEU A 52 23.05 4.08 -11.28
N LEU A 53 21.91 3.68 -10.71
CA LEU A 53 21.64 2.30 -10.29
C LEU A 53 20.54 1.68 -11.18
N PRO A 54 20.63 0.39 -11.54
CA PRO A 54 19.59 -0.32 -12.30
C PRO A 54 18.40 -0.70 -11.40
N ARG A 55 17.74 0.29 -10.81
CA ARG A 55 16.57 0.12 -9.94
C ARG A 55 15.50 1.14 -10.22
N SER A 56 14.25 0.77 -9.92
CA SER A 56 13.12 1.68 -9.91
C SER A 56 13.25 2.72 -8.77
N GLU A 57 12.54 3.84 -8.89
CA GLU A 57 12.32 4.80 -7.79
C GLU A 57 11.29 4.29 -6.77
N LEU A 58 10.66 3.14 -7.06
CA LEU A 58 9.75 2.44 -6.18
C LEU A 58 10.50 1.72 -5.05
N GLN A 59 9.94 1.84 -3.84
CA GLN A 59 10.42 1.13 -2.66
C GLN A 59 9.24 0.48 -1.94
N ALA A 60 9.34 -0.82 -1.64
CA ALA A 60 8.42 -1.48 -0.74
C ALA A 60 8.82 -1.13 0.70
N VAL A 61 7.86 -0.59 1.45
CA VAL A 61 8.06 -0.12 2.83
C VAL A 61 6.95 -0.67 3.71
N GLY A 62 7.20 -0.70 5.01
CA GLY A 62 6.20 -1.04 5.99
C GLY A 62 6.58 -0.61 7.39
N TYR A 63 5.60 -0.71 8.28
CA TYR A 63 5.74 -0.42 9.70
C TYR A 63 5.21 -1.60 10.50
N ARG A 64 5.95 -2.01 11.52
CA ARG A 64 5.63 -3.13 12.41
C ARG A 64 6.16 -2.87 13.81
N VAL A 65 5.72 -3.65 14.78
CA VAL A 65 6.29 -3.68 16.13
C VAL A 65 6.95 -5.03 16.37
N ILE A 66 8.24 -5.00 16.74
CA ILE A 66 9.04 -6.17 17.14
C ILE A 66 9.79 -5.80 18.41
N ASP A 67 9.73 -6.66 19.43
CA ASP A 67 10.31 -6.42 20.75
C ASP A 67 9.95 -5.02 21.29
N ASP A 68 8.68 -4.67 21.20
CA ASP A 68 8.10 -3.37 21.59
C ASP A 68 8.67 -2.15 20.82
N ASN A 69 9.47 -2.37 19.77
CA ASN A 69 10.00 -1.31 18.92
C ASN A 69 9.16 -1.17 17.65
N LEU A 70 8.65 0.03 17.40
CA LEU A 70 8.15 0.41 16.08
C LEU A 70 9.33 0.47 15.11
N GLU A 71 9.34 -0.44 14.14
CA GLU A 71 10.30 -0.49 13.06
C GLU A 71 9.71 0.03 11.75
N ARG A 72 10.51 0.79 11.00
CA ARG A 72 10.30 0.99 9.56
C ARG A 72 11.09 -0.07 8.81
N VAL A 73 10.39 -0.94 8.09
CA VAL A 73 10.96 -2.00 7.25
C VAL A 73 10.96 -1.55 5.80
N TYR A 74 12.00 -1.85 5.03
CA TYR A 74 12.06 -1.53 3.61
C TYR A 74 12.92 -2.51 2.81
N ARG A 75 12.56 -2.71 1.54
CA ARG A 75 13.34 -3.50 0.57
C ARG A 75 13.99 -2.59 -0.46
N ILE A 76 15.19 -2.93 -0.88
CA ILE A 76 15.94 -2.20 -1.92
C ILE A 76 15.35 -2.47 -3.31
N TYR A 77 14.78 -3.66 -3.53
CA TYR A 77 14.20 -4.07 -4.81
C TYR A 77 12.81 -4.68 -4.58
N VAL A 78 11.80 -4.18 -5.29
CA VAL A 78 10.39 -4.59 -5.13
C VAL A 78 10.11 -5.97 -5.72
N ASP A 79 10.86 -6.37 -6.76
CA ASP A 79 10.60 -7.57 -7.57
C ASP A 79 11.75 -8.62 -7.53
N GLN A 80 12.71 -8.53 -6.60
CA GLN A 80 13.80 -9.52 -6.52
C GLN A 80 13.36 -10.78 -5.78
N LEU A 81 13.62 -11.94 -6.39
CA LEU A 81 13.46 -13.30 -5.84
C LEU A 81 14.55 -13.69 -4.82
N ASP A 82 15.49 -12.79 -4.55
CA ASP A 82 16.61 -13.09 -3.65
C ASP A 82 16.13 -13.10 -2.20
N ASN A 83 16.54 -14.13 -1.49
CA ASN A 83 16.40 -14.41 -0.05
C ASN A 83 17.01 -13.35 0.89
N MET A 84 17.13 -12.10 0.45
CA MET A 84 17.64 -11.02 1.26
C MET A 84 16.57 -10.55 2.24
N GLU A 85 16.87 -10.68 3.52
CA GLU A 85 16.10 -10.10 4.61
C GLU A 85 15.86 -8.59 4.38
N PRO A 86 14.64 -8.09 4.60
CA PRO A 86 14.37 -6.66 4.49
C PRO A 86 15.17 -5.90 5.55
N ARG A 87 15.57 -4.67 5.22
CA ARG A 87 16.25 -3.81 6.19
C ARG A 87 15.21 -3.20 7.14
N SER A 88 15.50 -3.16 8.43
CA SER A 88 14.69 -2.46 9.42
C SER A 88 15.44 -1.28 10.05
N GLN A 89 14.69 -0.30 10.53
CA GLN A 89 15.17 0.81 11.35
C GLN A 89 14.17 1.03 12.48
N VAL A 90 14.65 1.05 13.73
CA VAL A 90 13.83 1.46 14.87
C VAL A 90 13.50 2.95 14.75
N VAL A 91 12.19 3.26 14.77
CA VAL A 91 11.64 4.60 14.69
C VAL A 91 11.27 5.11 16.09
N LEU A 92 10.73 4.23 16.92
CA LEU A 92 10.31 4.54 18.28
C LEU A 92 10.34 3.26 19.14
N ALA A 93 10.84 3.37 20.37
CA ALA A 93 10.87 2.27 21.34
C ALA A 93 9.67 2.31 22.29
N ASP A 94 9.44 1.21 23.00
CA ASP A 94 8.43 1.05 24.06
C ASP A 94 6.98 1.31 23.57
N VAL A 95 6.63 0.76 22.42
CA VAL A 95 5.32 0.94 21.78
C VAL A 95 4.32 -0.12 22.27
N GLU A 96 3.25 0.34 22.92
CA GLU A 96 2.18 -0.50 23.45
C GLU A 96 0.97 -0.61 22.49
N GLU A 97 0.78 0.38 21.63
CA GLU A 97 -0.30 0.41 20.65
C GLU A 97 0.20 0.90 19.30
N LEU A 98 -0.19 0.17 18.24
CA LEU A 98 -0.11 0.59 16.85
C LEU A 98 -1.39 0.15 16.16
N LYS A 99 -2.16 1.11 15.66
CA LYS A 99 -3.41 0.86 14.91
C LYS A 99 -3.51 1.73 13.67
N PHE A 100 -4.19 1.21 12.66
CA PHE A 100 -4.42 1.89 11.39
C PHE A 100 -5.91 2.00 11.09
N GLU A 101 -6.33 3.18 10.64
CA GLU A 101 -7.67 3.39 10.08
C GLU A 101 -7.54 4.04 8.70
N PHE A 102 -8.52 3.79 7.83
CA PHE A 102 -8.47 4.14 6.42
C PHE A 102 -9.69 4.99 6.05
N LEU A 103 -9.45 6.19 5.53
CA LEU A 103 -10.53 7.08 5.11
C LEU A 103 -11.03 6.71 3.72
N ASP A 104 -12.31 6.35 3.62
CA ASP A 104 -12.90 5.87 2.38
C ASP A 104 -13.46 6.98 1.45
N GLY A 105 -14.08 6.53 0.35
CA GLY A 105 -14.71 7.38 -0.65
C GLY A 105 -15.85 8.25 -0.11
N ASN A 106 -16.51 7.80 0.96
CA ASN A 106 -17.64 8.44 1.64
C ASN A 106 -17.19 9.29 2.85
N ALA A 107 -15.89 9.36 3.12
CA ALA A 107 -15.29 10.03 4.27
C ALA A 107 -15.60 9.36 5.61
N GLU A 108 -15.76 8.03 5.60
CA GLU A 108 -15.88 7.20 6.79
C GLU A 108 -14.54 6.51 7.08
N TRP A 109 -14.22 6.36 8.37
CA TRP A 109 -13.03 5.64 8.81
C TRP A 109 -13.32 4.15 8.88
N GLN A 110 -12.50 3.37 8.19
CA GLN A 110 -12.58 1.92 8.15
C GLN A 110 -11.38 1.32 8.88
N GLU A 111 -11.59 0.33 9.75
CA GLU A 111 -10.50 -0.38 10.44
C GLU A 111 -9.82 -1.43 9.55
N ASN A 112 -10.52 -1.88 8.49
CA ASN A 112 -10.03 -2.88 7.54
C ASN A 112 -10.06 -2.32 6.12
N TRP A 113 -9.01 -2.58 5.35
CA TRP A 113 -8.90 -2.13 3.95
C TRP A 113 -8.56 -3.29 3.03
N GLN A 114 -9.59 -3.91 2.45
CA GLN A 114 -9.50 -5.13 1.63
C GLN A 114 -10.06 -4.90 0.22
N ILE A 115 -9.88 -3.70 -0.33
CA ILE A 115 -10.32 -3.32 -1.68
C ILE A 115 -9.13 -2.93 -2.54
N LYS A 116 -9.25 -3.05 -3.87
CA LYS A 116 -8.20 -2.69 -4.84
C LYS A 116 -8.17 -1.17 -5.09
N ALA A 117 -7.97 -0.41 -4.03
CA ALA A 117 -7.89 1.04 -4.05
C ALA A 117 -6.95 1.58 -2.97
N LEU A 118 -6.48 2.81 -3.14
CA LEU A 118 -5.82 3.55 -2.06
C LEU A 118 -6.87 4.35 -1.28
N PRO A 119 -6.75 4.42 0.06
CA PRO A 119 -7.59 5.29 0.89
C PRO A 119 -7.30 6.77 0.57
N LYS A 120 -8.19 7.69 0.97
CA LYS A 120 -7.92 9.13 0.90
C LYS A 120 -6.87 9.56 1.94
N ALA A 121 -6.89 8.90 3.09
CA ALA A 121 -5.97 9.14 4.19
C ALA A 121 -5.80 7.87 5.03
N VAL A 122 -4.67 7.77 5.72
CA VAL A 122 -4.44 6.75 6.75
C VAL A 122 -4.27 7.47 8.08
N ALA A 123 -5.04 7.07 9.08
CA ALA A 123 -4.77 7.45 10.46
C ALA A 123 -3.90 6.38 11.11
N VAL A 124 -2.88 6.84 11.84
CA VAL A 124 -2.00 6.00 12.64
C VAL A 124 -2.18 6.44 14.09
N THR A 125 -2.70 5.55 14.92
CA THR A 125 -2.77 5.73 16.37
C THR A 125 -1.62 4.95 16.98
N LEU A 126 -0.78 5.64 17.74
CA LEU A 126 0.37 5.08 18.42
C LEU A 126 0.33 5.44 19.90
N LYS A 127 0.62 4.46 20.76
CA LYS A 127 0.81 4.68 22.20
C LYS A 127 2.18 4.17 22.60
N GLN A 128 2.97 5.05 23.20
CA GLN A 128 4.23 4.70 23.86
C GLN A 128 3.98 4.48 25.36
N MET A 129 4.78 3.63 26.00
CA MET A 129 4.74 3.41 27.44
C MET A 129 4.83 4.74 28.21
N ASN A 130 3.96 4.91 29.21
CA ASN A 130 3.84 6.12 30.03
C ASN A 130 3.49 7.42 29.27
N ALA A 131 2.99 7.33 28.04
CA ALA A 131 2.52 8.46 27.25
C ALA A 131 1.05 8.32 26.84
N GLU A 132 0.41 9.46 26.59
CA GLU A 132 -0.92 9.49 25.99
C GLU A 132 -0.86 9.05 24.52
N PRO A 133 -1.90 8.36 24.00
CA PRO A 133 -1.97 7.97 22.61
C PRO A 133 -1.94 9.19 21.67
N ILE A 134 -1.14 9.09 20.61
CA ILE A 134 -1.06 10.10 19.55
C ILE A 134 -1.72 9.53 18.30
N ARG A 135 -2.66 10.29 17.73
CA ARG A 135 -3.27 10.00 16.43
C ARG A 135 -2.75 10.97 15.38
N ARG A 136 -2.10 10.46 14.33
CA ARG A 136 -1.68 11.24 13.16
C ARG A 136 -2.42 10.80 11.92
N VAL A 137 -2.79 11.77 11.08
CA VAL A 137 -3.49 11.53 9.81
C VAL A 137 -2.58 11.92 8.67
N PHE A 138 -2.35 10.98 7.76
CA PHE A 138 -1.53 11.17 6.56
C PHE A 138 -2.41 11.12 5.33
N LEU A 139 -2.33 12.14 4.48
CA LEU A 139 -2.97 12.10 3.17
C LEU A 139 -2.24 11.10 2.27
N VAL A 140 -3.02 10.38 1.48
CA VAL A 140 -2.55 9.37 0.53
C VAL A 140 -3.11 9.75 -0.85
N PRO A 141 -2.38 9.51 -1.96
CA PRO A 141 -2.87 9.79 -3.32
C PRO A 141 -3.94 8.78 -3.80
N GLY A 142 -4.98 8.57 -2.97
CA GLY A 142 -6.09 7.67 -3.21
C GLY A 142 -7.44 8.38 -3.22
N LEU A 143 -8.43 7.72 -3.82
CA LEU A 143 -9.81 8.21 -3.87
C LEU A 143 -10.70 7.56 -2.81
N GLY A 144 -10.19 6.57 -2.07
CA GLY A 144 -10.93 5.80 -1.07
C GLY A 144 -11.97 4.84 -1.64
N LYS A 145 -11.94 4.56 -2.96
CA LYS A 145 -12.86 3.65 -3.63
C LYS A 145 -12.23 3.05 -4.87
N GLU A 146 -12.69 1.87 -5.26
CA GLU A 146 -12.31 1.24 -6.53
C GLU A 146 -12.79 2.08 -7.71
N LEU A 147 -11.98 2.12 -8.76
CA LEU A 147 -12.41 2.69 -10.03
C LEU A 147 -13.27 1.65 -10.74
N THR A 148 -14.52 1.99 -11.04
CA THR A 148 -15.34 1.18 -11.93
C THR A 148 -14.67 1.13 -13.30
N LYS A 149 -14.41 -0.08 -13.80
CA LYS A 149 -13.99 -0.24 -15.21
C LYS A 149 -15.13 0.29 -16.10
N PRO A 150 -14.84 1.09 -17.14
CA PRO A 150 -15.88 1.43 -18.11
C PRO A 150 -16.43 0.13 -18.71
N VAL A 151 -17.73 -0.08 -18.59
CA VAL A 151 -18.45 -1.15 -19.28
C VAL A 151 -18.49 -0.76 -20.75
N ASN A 152 -17.72 -1.43 -21.60
CA ASN A 152 -17.90 -1.34 -23.04
C ASN A 152 -19.15 -2.16 -23.39
N ASP A 153 -20.31 -1.52 -23.43
CA ASP A 153 -21.51 -2.07 -24.06
C ASP A 153 -21.31 -2.07 -25.59
N GLY A 154 -20.53 -3.04 -26.07
CA GLY A 154 -20.39 -3.35 -27.49
C GLY A 154 -21.64 -4.06 -28.00
N THR A 155 -22.72 -3.32 -28.23
CA THR A 155 -23.83 -3.81 -29.06
C THR A 155 -23.39 -3.77 -30.52
N ASN A 156 -22.88 -4.91 -30.97
CA ASN A 156 -22.50 -5.16 -32.36
C ASN A 156 -23.78 -5.23 -33.21
N GLN A 157 -24.18 -4.12 -33.84
CA GLN A 157 -25.26 -4.13 -34.84
C GLN A 157 -24.75 -4.83 -36.11
N SER A 158 -25.24 -6.04 -36.33
CA SER A 158 -25.07 -6.77 -37.59
C SER A 158 -25.77 -6.04 -38.74
N GLN A 159 -24.99 -5.46 -39.66
CA GLN A 159 -25.44 -5.00 -40.97
C GLN A 159 -25.71 -6.20 -41.90
N PRO A 160 -26.85 -6.28 -42.61
CA PRO A 160 -27.03 -7.25 -43.68
C PRO A 160 -26.38 -6.71 -44.97
N ASN A 161 -25.36 -7.41 -45.45
CA ASN A 161 -24.72 -7.13 -46.74
C ASN A 161 -25.68 -7.47 -47.90
N GLY A 162 -26.08 -6.44 -48.64
CA GLY A 162 -26.73 -6.59 -49.95
C GLY A 162 -25.74 -7.13 -50.98
N ARG A 163 -26.13 -8.23 -51.64
CA ARG A 163 -25.42 -8.77 -52.81
C ARG A 163 -26.26 -8.50 -54.05
N GLY A 164 -25.86 -7.50 -54.82
CA GLY A 164 -26.24 -7.36 -56.22
C GLY A 164 -25.26 -8.11 -57.11
N THR A 165 -25.76 -8.74 -58.16
CA THR A 165 -25.03 -9.27 -59.33
C THR A 165 -26.06 -9.67 -60.39
N PRO A 166 -25.69 -9.71 -61.68
CA PRO A 166 -25.17 -8.64 -62.54
C PRO A 166 -26.24 -8.17 -63.55
#